data_AF-A0A383BEH3-F1
#
_entry.id   AF-A0A383BEH3-F1
#
_cell.length_a   1.000
_cell.length_b   1.000
_cell.length_c   1.000
_cell.angle_alpha   90.00
_cell.angle_beta   90.00
_cell.angle_gamma   90.00
#
_symmetry.space_group_name_H-M   'P 1'
#
loop_
_entity.id
_entity.type
_entity.pdbx_description
1 polymer ?
#
loop_
_entity_poly.entity_id
_entity_poly.type
_entity_poly.pdbx_seq_one_letter_code
_entity_poly.pdbx_strand_id
1 'polypeptide(L)'
;MAKIYVTDKEYKADLKVCEVRDYKADMKYWLTDKEYKAKGDAKWCYVKQEYKADKKICWVKEHKADLKVCEVSQEYKAKGNF
;
A
#
# COMPACT_ATOMS: atom_id res chain seq x y z
N MET A 1 7.99 4.17 7.88
CA MET A 1 8.23 4.33 6.43
C MET A 1 7.48 3.20 5.78
N ALA A 2 6.86 3.39 4.61
CA ALA A 2 6.10 2.33 3.96
C ALA A 2 6.84 1.82 2.71
N LYS A 3 7.93 1.07 2.93
CA LYS A 3 8.50 0.23 1.88
C LYS A 3 7.65 -1.01 1.74
N ILE A 4 7.06 -1.18 0.56
CA ILE A 4 6.05 -2.19 0.32
C ILE A 4 6.62 -3.27 -0.60
N TYR A 5 6.58 -4.52 -0.16
CA TYR A 5 6.79 -5.67 -1.02
C TYR A 5 5.45 -6.26 -1.44
N VAL A 6 5.22 -6.37 -2.74
CA VAL A 6 4.01 -7.00 -3.27
C VAL A 6 4.28 -8.49 -3.43
N THR A 7 3.46 -9.31 -2.79
CA THR A 7 3.52 -10.77 -2.91
C THR A 7 2.23 -11.31 -3.54
N ASP A 8 2.37 -12.34 -4.37
CA ASP A 8 1.24 -13.06 -4.97
C ASP A 8 0.62 -14.10 -4.02
N LYS A 9 1.21 -14.27 -2.82
CA LYS A 9 0.82 -15.30 -1.86
C LYS A 9 0.08 -14.67 -0.68
N GLU A 10 -1.25 -14.80 -0.67
CA GLU A 10 -2.12 -14.25 0.38
C GLU A 10 -1.65 -14.61 1.81
N TYR A 11 -1.19 -15.85 2.03
CA TYR A 11 -0.76 -16.34 3.34
C TYR A 11 0.60 -15.80 3.82
N LYS A 12 1.35 -15.14 2.93
CA LYS A 12 2.65 -14.51 3.25
C LYS A 12 2.55 -13.00 3.44
N ALA A 13 1.42 -12.40 3.09
CA ALA A 13 1.22 -10.98 3.22
C ALA A 13 0.86 -10.60 4.66
N ASP A 14 1.37 -9.47 5.11
CA ASP A 14 0.98 -8.86 6.37
C ASP A 14 -0.39 -8.18 6.26
N LEU A 15 -0.76 -7.76 5.04
CA LEU A 15 -2.01 -7.06 4.75
C LEU A 15 -2.54 -7.46 3.36
N LYS A 16 -3.83 -7.80 3.27
CA LYS A 16 -4.50 -7.98 1.98
C LYS A 16 -5.17 -6.69 1.55
N VAL A 17 -4.79 -6.17 0.40
CA VAL A 17 -5.25 -4.86 -0.08
C VAL A 17 -6.06 -4.99 -1.36
N CYS A 18 -7.05 -4.13 -1.54
CA CYS A 18 -7.82 -4.04 -2.78
C CYS A 18 -7.86 -2.60 -3.27
N GLU A 19 -7.55 -2.40 -4.54
CA GLU A 19 -7.64 -1.09 -5.17
C GLU A 19 -9.10 -0.76 -5.49
N VAL A 20 -9.56 0.38 -4.99
CA VAL A 20 -10.92 0.87 -5.19
C VAL A 20 -10.92 2.35 -5.55
N ARG A 21 -12.08 2.85 -5.98
CA ARG A 21 -12.27 4.29 -6.21
C ARG A 21 -12.23 5.07 -4.90
N ASP A 22 -11.82 6.34 -4.99
CA ASP A 22 -11.65 7.28 -3.88
C ASP A 22 -12.76 7.25 -2.81
N TYR A 23 -14.03 7.22 -3.23
CA TYR A 23 -15.19 7.25 -2.32
C TYR A 23 -15.46 5.93 -1.58
N LYS A 24 -14.80 4.83 -1.97
CA LYS A 24 -14.87 3.52 -1.30
C LYS A 24 -13.61 3.19 -0.51
N ALA A 25 -12.57 4.00 -0.64
CA ALA A 25 -11.27 3.70 -0.08
C ALA A 25 -11.22 4.06 1.40
N ASP A 26 -10.68 3.14 2.20
CA ASP A 26 -10.36 3.38 3.61
C ASP A 26 -9.09 4.24 3.73
N MET A 27 -8.16 4.08 2.77
CA MET A 27 -6.91 4.82 2.71
C MET A 27 -6.56 5.28 1.29
N LYS A 28 -5.98 6.48 1.18
CA LYS A 28 -5.42 7.00 -0.06
C LYS A 28 -3.90 6.94 0.01
N TYR A 29 -3.27 6.20 -0.89
CA TYR A 29 -1.81 6.09 -0.92
C TYR A 29 -1.21 6.83 -2.12
N TRP A 30 -0.03 7.39 -1.94
CA TRP A 30 0.77 7.96 -3.03
C TRP A 30 1.98 7.07 -3.28
N LEU A 31 2.16 6.65 -4.54
CA LEU A 31 3.30 5.83 -4.95
C LEU A 31 4.51 6.71 -5.29
N THR A 32 5.69 6.32 -4.80
CA THR A 32 6.94 7.00 -5.09
C THR A 32 8.09 6.05 -5.31
N ASP A 33 8.96 6.40 -6.27
CA ASP A 33 10.22 5.68 -6.50
C ASP A 33 11.35 6.14 -5.57
N LYS A 34 11.08 7.15 -4.72
CA LYS A 34 12.08 7.76 -3.84
C LYS A 34 11.87 7.34 -2.40
N GLU A 35 12.69 6.41 -1.91
CA GLU A 35 12.57 5.85 -0.55
C GLU A 35 12.49 6.91 0.56
N TYR A 36 13.25 8.00 0.45
CA TYR A 36 13.26 9.08 1.46
C TYR A 36 11.92 9.85 1.58
N LYS A 37 11.03 9.72 0.58
CA LYS A 37 9.70 10.32 0.57
C LYS A 37 8.63 9.41 1.20
N ALA A 38 8.91 8.13 1.41
CA ALA A 38 8.00 7.17 2.02
C ALA A 38 7.90 7.39 3.55
N LYS A 39 7.51 8.60 3.96
CA LYS A 39 7.31 9.00 5.36
C LYS A 39 5.84 8.78 5.75
N GLY A 40 5.62 7.94 6.76
CA GLY A 40 4.28 7.49 7.17
C GLY A 40 3.79 6.29 6.35
N ASP A 41 2.53 5.92 6.58
CA ASP A 41 1.92 4.69 6.05
C ASP A 41 1.19 4.91 4.71
N ALA A 42 0.75 6.14 4.43
CA ALA A 42 0.09 6.48 3.16
C ALA A 42 1.05 6.77 1.98
N LYS A 43 2.38 6.77 2.19
CA LYS A 43 3.36 7.08 1.14
C LYS A 43 4.18 5.85 0.81
N TRP A 44 3.83 5.16 -0.27
CA TRP A 44 4.33 3.83 -0.57
C TRP A 44 5.52 3.89 -1.51
N CYS A 45 6.52 3.06 -1.24
CA CYS A 45 7.64 2.83 -2.14
C CYS A 45 7.77 1.32 -2.38
N TYR A 46 7.55 0.87 -3.60
CA TYR A 46 7.68 -0.55 -3.90
C TYR A 46 9.14 -1.00 -3.91
N VAL A 47 9.41 -2.11 -3.24
CA VAL A 47 10.73 -2.75 -3.23
C VAL A 47 10.63 -4.14 -3.81
N LYS A 48 11.69 -4.57 -4.52
CA LYS A 48 11.75 -5.90 -5.14
C LYS A 48 12.18 -6.99 -4.15
N GLN A 49 12.87 -6.62 -3.08
CA GLN A 49 13.38 -7.56 -2.10
C GLN A 49 12.53 -7.53 -0.82
N GLU A 50 12.00 -8.69 -0.45
CA GLU A 50 11.14 -8.88 0.73
C GLU A 50 11.80 -8.38 2.03
N TYR A 51 13.09 -8.65 2.23
CA TYR A 51 13.83 -8.24 3.43
C TYR A 51 14.08 -6.72 3.54
N LYS A 52 13.83 -5.96 2.47
CA LYS A 52 13.94 -4.49 2.46
C LYS A 52 12.61 -3.80 2.73
N ALA A 53 11.50 -4.55 2.75
CA ALA A 53 10.17 -3.99 2.95
C ALA A 53 9.86 -3.86 4.43
N ASP A 54 9.15 -2.79 4.77
CA ASP A 54 8.55 -2.59 6.08
C ASP A 54 7.24 -3.39 6.21
N LYS A 55 6.52 -3.55 5.09
CA LYS A 55 5.28 -4.33 4.98
C LYS A 55 5.20 -5.13 3.70
N LYS A 56 4.59 -6.32 3.78
CA LYS A 56 4.23 -7.15 2.64
C LYS A 56 2.74 -7.07 2.40
N ILE A 57 2.35 -6.74 1.17
CA ILE A 57 0.95 -6.67 0.78
C ILE A 57 0.64 -7.72 -0.28
N CYS A 58 -0.61 -8.17 -0.33
CA CYS A 58 -1.13 -8.96 -1.44
C CYS A 58 -2.38 -8.29 -2.01
N TRP A 59 -2.41 -8.12 -3.32
CA TRP A 59 -3.58 -7.60 -4.02
C TRP A 59 -4.65 -8.68 -4.13
N VAL A 60 -5.82 -8.39 -3.56
CA VAL A 60 -6.97 -9.31 -3.55
C VAL A 60 -8.25 -8.60 -4.01
N LYS A 61 -9.31 -9.39 -4.21
CA LYS A 61 -10.65 -8.87 -4.49
C LYS A 61 -11.25 -8.22 -3.22
N GLU A 62 -12.17 -7.27 -3.42
CA GLU A 62 -12.76 -6.46 -2.35
C GLU A 62 -13.31 -7.27 -1.16
N HIS A 63 -13.94 -8.42 -1.40
CA HIS A 63 -14.52 -9.27 -0.34
C HIS A 63 -13.49 -10.04 0.50
N LYS A 64 -12.22 -10.07 0.09
CA LYS A 64 -11.09 -10.70 0.81
C LYS A 64 -10.14 -9.67 1.41
N ALA A 65 -10.33 -8.39 1.12
CA ALA A 65 -9.40 -7.34 1.47
C ALA A 65 -9.58 -6.94 2.93
N ASP A 66 -8.46 -6.81 3.64
CA ASP A 66 -8.41 -6.24 4.97
C ASP A 66 -8.46 -4.70 4.91
N LEU A 67 -7.92 -4.12 3.82
CA LEU A 67 -7.87 -2.67 3.60
C LEU A 67 -8.18 -2.32 2.14
N LYS A 68 -9.11 -1.38 1.92
CA LYS A 68 -9.37 -0.82 0.59
C LYS A 68 -8.55 0.44 0.39
N VAL A 69 -7.78 0.48 -0.69
CA VAL A 69 -6.83 1.55 -0.97
C VAL A 69 -7.15 2.23 -2.30
N CYS A 70 -6.85 3.51 -2.43
CA CYS A 70 -6.92 4.26 -3.69
C CYS A 70 -5.60 4.96 -3.94
N GLU A 71 -5.03 4.79 -5.13
CA GLU A 71 -3.86 5.56 -5.52
C GLU A 71 -4.25 7.02 -5.80
N VAL A 72 -3.44 7.95 -5.32
CA VAL A 72 -3.54 9.36 -5.65
C VAL A 72 -2.28 9.81 -6.36
N SER A 73 -2.38 10.75 -7.30
CA SER A 73 -1.22 11.24 -8.05
C SER A 73 -0.37 12.27 -7.28
N GLN A 74 -0.91 12.88 -6.22
CA GLN A 74 -0.25 13.96 -5.49
C GLN A 74 0.01 13.58 -4.03
N GLU A 75 1.25 13.79 -3.57
CA GLU A 75 1.73 13.39 -2.24
C GLU A 75 0.86 13.93 -1.09
N TYR A 76 0.39 15.18 -1.18
CA TYR A 76 -0.42 15.80 -0.12
C TYR A 76 -1.85 15.24 -0.04
N LYS A 77 -2.31 14.50 -1.06
CA LYS A 77 -3.62 13.82 -1.05
C LYS A 77 -3.56 12.46 -0.36
N ALA A 78 -2.36 11.95 -0.10
CA ALA A 78 -2.16 10.71 0.62
C ALA A 78 -2.63 10.88 2.07
N LYS A 79 -3.53 10.00 2.50
CA LYS A 79 -4.14 10.07 3.83
C LYS A 79 -4.61 8.70 4.29
N GLY A 80 -4.29 8.39 5.54
CA GLY A 80 -4.66 7.15 6.23
C GLY A 80 -3.42 6.41 6.73
N ASN A 81 -3.65 5.40 7.57
CA ASN A 81 -2.62 4.55 8.15
C ASN A 81 -3.12 3.09 8.21
N PHE A 82 -2.21 2.14 8.41
CA PHE A 82 -2.50 0.72 8.58
C PHE A 82 -1.61 0.09 9.66
#